data_AF-A0A4Q3DRR3-F1
#
_entry.id   AF-A0A4Q3DRR3-F1
#
_cell.length_a   1.000
_cell.length_b   1.000
_cell.length_c   1.000
_cell.angle_alpha   90.00
_cell.angle_beta   90.00
_cell.angle_gamma   90.00
#
_symmetry.space_group_name_H-M   'P 1'
#
loop_
_entity.id
_entity.type
_entity.pdbx_description
1 polymer ?
#
loop_
_entity_poly.entity_id
_entity_poly.type
_entity_poly.pdbx_seq_one_letter_code
_entity_poly.pdbx_strand_id
1 'polypeptide(L)'
;IVVGLFIVYTAYKLVRKSVAGLMDETDFTVVDDLLEIMNRNRKDEWIDIHNMRVQRYGNELHIDCHMTLPNYFDLTRVHHEVSLTDKLVNKEAKIKTEFFIHADPCIPECCYYCRMPNCPIRSHEKTEDYIWDMARVAQNNKHFATETIVIAHE
;
A
#
# COMPACT_ATOMS: atom_id res chain seq x y z
N ILE A 1 -49.46 7.21 -4.14
CA ILE A 1 -48.45 7.28 -5.22
C ILE A 1 -47.20 8.05 -4.76
N VAL A 2 -47.30 9.33 -4.39
CA VAL A 2 -46.16 10.18 -3.96
C VAL A 2 -45.34 9.56 -2.82
N VAL A 3 -46.00 9.08 -1.76
CA VAL A 3 -45.33 8.42 -0.63
C VAL A 3 -44.61 7.14 -1.08
N GLY A 4 -45.18 6.38 -2.01
CA GLY A 4 -44.56 5.18 -2.56
C GLY A 4 -43.25 5.49 -3.31
N LEU A 5 -43.24 6.54 -4.14
CA LEU A 5 -42.03 7.00 -4.83
C LEU A 5 -40.94 7.46 -3.84
N PHE A 6 -41.34 8.15 -2.76
CA PHE A 6 -40.41 8.59 -1.71
C PHE A 6 -39.78 7.40 -0.97
N ILE A 7 -40.58 6.37 -0.64
CA ILE A 7 -40.08 5.15 0.01
C ILE A 7 -39.11 4.41 -0.93
N VAL A 8 -39.46 4.24 -2.21
CA VAL A 8 -38.59 3.58 -3.19
C VAL A 8 -37.27 4.33 -3.36
N TYR A 9 -37.31 5.67 -3.44
CA TYR A 9 -36.10 6.49 -3.52
C TYR A 9 -35.20 6.34 -2.28
N THR A 10 -35.80 6.34 -1.09
CA THR A 10 -35.06 6.20 0.17
C THR A 10 -34.48 4.80 0.31
N ALA A 11 -35.25 3.76 -0.03
CA ALA A 11 -34.78 2.38 -0.05
C ALA A 11 -33.63 2.19 -1.04
N TYR A 12 -33.75 2.72 -2.26
CA TYR A 12 -32.67 2.69 -3.25
C TYR A 12 -31.40 3.38 -2.74
N LYS A 13 -31.52 4.56 -2.14
CA LYS A 13 -30.38 5.29 -1.56
C LYS A 13 -29.71 4.50 -0.42
N LEU A 14 -30.51 3.87 0.44
CA LEU A 14 -30.01 3.07 1.56
C LEU A 14 -29.30 1.81 1.05
N VAL A 15 -29.93 1.05 0.15
CA VAL A 15 -29.35 -0.15 -0.45
C VAL A 15 -28.07 0.19 -1.20
N ARG A 16 -28.05 1.26 -2.01
CA ARG A 16 -26.84 1.70 -2.70
C ARG A 16 -25.71 2.02 -1.72
N LYS A 17 -26.00 2.68 -0.59
CA LYS A 17 -24.98 2.97 0.43
C LYS A 17 -24.46 1.70 1.11
N SER A 18 -25.34 0.75 1.41
CA SER A 18 -24.94 -0.54 2.00
C SER A 18 -24.14 -1.40 1.04
N VAL A 19 -24.50 -1.42 -0.26
CA VAL A 19 -23.76 -2.14 -1.30
C VAL A 19 -22.43 -1.45 -1.63
N ALA A 20 -22.38 -0.11 -1.64
CA ALA A 20 -21.13 0.63 -1.82
C ALA A 20 -20.14 0.40 -0.68
N GLY A 21 -20.62 0.23 0.56
CA GLY A 21 -19.76 -0.18 1.68
C GLY A 21 -19.31 -1.65 1.63
N LEU A 22 -19.88 -2.45 0.73
CA LEU A 22 -19.49 -3.86 0.47
C LEU A 22 -18.66 -4.00 -0.82
N MET A 23 -18.81 -3.10 -1.78
CA MET A 23 -17.86 -2.94 -2.88
C MET A 23 -16.59 -2.34 -2.31
N ASP A 24 -15.42 -2.79 -2.78
CA ASP A 24 -14.11 -2.16 -2.54
C ASP A 24 -14.08 -0.76 -3.19
N GLU A 25 -14.94 0.15 -2.76
CA GLU A 25 -14.81 1.59 -3.02
C GLU A 25 -13.76 2.09 -2.04
N THR A 26 -12.50 1.73 -2.31
CA THR A 26 -11.34 2.29 -1.65
C THR A 26 -11.42 3.80 -1.85
N ASP A 27 -11.68 4.54 -0.78
CA ASP A 27 -11.62 6.00 -0.79
C ASP A 27 -10.17 6.39 -1.13
N PHE A 28 -9.91 6.61 -2.42
CA PHE A 28 -8.57 6.85 -2.95
C PHE A 28 -7.86 7.99 -2.20
N THR A 29 -8.62 8.97 -1.71
CA THR A 29 -8.09 10.08 -0.92
C THR A 29 -7.41 9.64 0.38
N VAL A 30 -7.93 8.60 1.01
CA VAL A 30 -7.41 8.08 2.28
C VAL A 30 -6.16 7.25 2.06
N VAL A 31 -6.06 6.57 0.92
CA VAL A 31 -4.85 5.82 0.58
C VAL A 31 -3.74 6.75 0.12
N ASP A 32 -4.07 7.83 -0.59
CA ASP A 32 -3.09 8.87 -0.93
C ASP A 32 -2.49 9.53 0.33
N ASP A 33 -3.31 9.87 1.33
CA ASP A 33 -2.85 10.37 2.64
C ASP A 33 -1.88 9.37 3.32
N LEU A 34 -2.18 8.07 3.24
CA LEU A 34 -1.36 7.00 3.79
C LEU A 34 -0.01 6.88 3.06
N LEU A 35 -0.05 6.88 1.73
CA LEU A 35 1.16 6.85 0.91
C LEU A 35 2.03 8.08 1.11
N GLU A 36 1.44 9.26 1.34
CA GLU A 36 2.20 10.47 1.69
C GLU A 36 2.97 10.27 3.02
N ILE A 37 2.29 9.79 4.06
CA ILE A 37 2.90 9.49 5.37
C ILE A 37 4.04 8.48 5.21
N MET A 38 3.82 7.40 4.44
CA MET A 38 4.80 6.34 4.22
C MET A 38 6.01 6.83 3.42
N ASN A 39 5.81 7.60 2.35
CA ASN A 39 6.92 8.16 1.57
C ASN A 39 7.75 9.16 2.38
N ARG A 40 7.09 10.05 3.14
CA ARG A 40 7.75 11.08 3.94
C ARG A 40 8.63 10.49 5.04
N ASN A 41 8.18 9.39 5.65
CA ASN A 41 8.85 8.74 6.77
C ASN A 41 9.56 7.43 6.36
N ARG A 42 9.75 7.20 5.05
CA ARG A 42 10.33 5.97 4.51
C ARG A 42 11.75 5.80 5.03
N LYS A 43 11.99 4.67 5.70
CA LYS A 43 13.33 4.26 6.16
C LYS A 43 14.10 3.61 5.01
N ASP A 44 15.44 3.67 5.06
CA ASP A 44 16.29 3.10 4.00
C ASP A 44 16.12 1.58 3.86
N GLU A 45 15.78 0.91 4.97
CA GLU A 45 15.47 -0.52 5.00
C GLU A 45 14.18 -0.86 4.25
N TRP A 46 13.27 0.08 4.07
CA TRP A 46 11.97 -0.13 3.45
C TRP A 46 12.10 0.01 1.93
N ILE A 47 12.71 -1.01 1.34
CA ILE A 47 13.17 -1.00 -0.06
C ILE A 47 11.98 -0.93 -1.01
N ASP A 48 10.91 -1.67 -0.73
CA ASP A 48 9.76 -1.71 -1.63
C ASP A 48 8.45 -1.97 -0.87
N ILE A 49 7.35 -1.50 -1.44
CA ILE A 49 5.99 -1.89 -1.02
C ILE A 49 5.16 -2.12 -2.28
N HIS A 50 4.56 -3.29 -2.37
CA HIS A 50 3.80 -3.74 -3.54
C HIS A 50 2.62 -4.62 -3.12
N ASN A 51 1.75 -4.96 -4.06
CA ASN A 51 0.51 -5.71 -3.84
C ASN A 51 -0.37 -5.12 -2.73
N MET A 52 -0.39 -3.80 -2.57
CA MET A 52 -1.16 -3.11 -1.54
C MET A 52 -2.67 -3.16 -1.85
N ARG A 53 -3.45 -3.57 -0.86
CA ARG A 53 -4.91 -3.60 -0.87
C ARG A 53 -5.43 -2.95 0.40
N VAL A 54 -6.39 -2.04 0.26
CA VAL A 54 -6.97 -1.31 1.38
C VAL A 54 -8.47 -1.56 1.42
N GLN A 55 -8.93 -2.12 2.53
CA GLN A 55 -10.33 -2.44 2.79
C GLN A 55 -10.80 -1.67 4.02
N ARG A 56 -12.03 -1.14 3.98
CA ARG A 56 -12.62 -0.44 5.11
C ARG A 56 -13.57 -1.35 5.89
N TYR A 57 -13.29 -1.53 7.18
CA TYR A 57 -14.15 -2.25 8.11
C TYR A 57 -14.63 -1.30 9.21
N GLY A 58 -15.86 -0.81 9.09
CA GLY A 58 -16.42 0.17 10.03
C GLY A 58 -15.65 1.49 10.01
N ASN A 59 -14.96 1.81 11.11
CA ASN A 59 -14.13 3.00 11.25
C ASN A 59 -12.62 2.70 11.16
N GLU A 60 -12.24 1.49 10.75
CA GLU A 60 -10.85 1.05 10.63
C GLU A 60 -10.53 0.69 9.17
N LEU A 61 -9.25 0.83 8.81
CA LEU A 61 -8.74 0.40 7.50
C LEU A 61 -7.83 -0.81 7.71
N HIS A 62 -8.09 -1.86 6.96
CA HIS A 62 -7.25 -3.04 6.91
C HIS A 62 -6.43 -2.98 5.64
N ILE A 63 -5.12 -3.09 5.78
CA ILE A 63 -4.17 -2.89 4.70
C ILE A 63 -3.34 -4.15 4.57
N ASP A 64 -3.52 -4.86 3.47
CA ASP A 64 -2.69 -6.00 3.10
C ASP A 64 -1.64 -5.50 2.11
N CYS A 65 -0.36 -5.79 2.35
CA CYS A 65 0.68 -5.47 1.39
C CYS A 65 1.90 -6.37 1.54
N HIS A 66 2.78 -6.31 0.55
CA HIS A 66 4.12 -6.85 0.64
C HIS A 66 5.11 -5.74 0.92
N MET A 67 6.14 -6.04 1.71
CA MET A 67 7.21 -5.11 2.02
C MET A 67 8.55 -5.78 1.77
N THR A 68 9.36 -5.22 0.86
CA THR A 68 10.69 -5.73 0.57
C THR A 68 11.70 -5.16 1.56
N LEU A 69 12.46 -6.05 2.20
CA LEU A 69 13.50 -5.74 3.19
C LEU A 69 14.85 -6.37 2.79
N PRO A 70 15.98 -5.91 3.36
CA PRO A 70 17.28 -6.52 3.10
C PRO A 70 17.30 -8.01 3.45
N ASN A 71 17.71 -8.85 2.49
CA ASN A 71 17.64 -10.30 2.65
C ASN A 71 18.59 -10.88 3.71
N TYR A 72 19.55 -10.08 4.19
CA TYR A 72 20.50 -10.43 5.25
C TYR A 72 19.99 -10.03 6.64
N PHE A 73 18.78 -9.47 6.74
CA PHE A 73 18.13 -9.27 8.04
C PHE A 73 17.65 -10.62 8.59
N ASP A 74 17.88 -10.82 9.88
CA ASP A 74 17.24 -11.91 10.61
C ASP A 74 15.73 -11.64 10.81
N LEU A 75 15.00 -12.69 11.19
CA LEU A 75 13.55 -12.61 11.37
C LEU A 75 13.13 -11.61 12.45
N THR A 76 13.94 -11.42 13.49
CA THR A 76 13.66 -10.46 14.57
C THR A 76 13.76 -9.02 14.06
N ARG A 77 14.78 -8.71 13.25
CA ARG A 77 14.91 -7.41 12.59
C ARG A 77 13.79 -7.17 11.59
N VAL A 78 13.42 -8.17 10.79
CA VAL A 78 12.29 -8.08 9.86
C VAL A 78 10.99 -7.75 10.60
N HIS A 79 10.67 -8.49 11.66
CA HIS A 79 9.47 -8.25 12.48
C HIS A 79 9.49 -6.85 13.10
N HIS A 80 10.66 -6.38 13.55
CA HIS A 80 10.81 -5.03 14.09
C HIS A 80 10.49 -3.97 13.03
N GLU A 81 11.01 -4.08 11.81
CA GLU A 81 10.73 -3.11 10.75
C GLU A 81 9.26 -3.11 10.33
N VAL A 82 8.65 -4.29 10.17
CA VAL A 82 7.20 -4.43 9.93
C VAL A 82 6.37 -3.76 11.03
N SER A 83 6.73 -3.98 12.30
CA SER A 83 6.06 -3.36 13.44
C SER A 83 6.22 -1.84 13.47
N LEU A 84 7.35 -1.32 12.99
CA LEU A 84 7.59 0.11 12.90
C LEU A 84 6.72 0.77 11.82
N THR A 85 6.53 0.10 10.68
CA THR A 85 5.62 0.58 9.63
C THR A 85 4.20 0.76 10.17
N ASP A 86 3.67 -0.26 10.84
CA ASP A 86 2.32 -0.22 11.43
C ASP A 86 2.19 0.90 12.49
N LYS A 87 3.17 1.02 13.39
CA LYS A 87 3.20 2.07 14.43
C LYS A 87 3.31 3.48 13.84
N LEU A 88 4.11 3.64 12.78
CA LEU A 88 4.30 4.93 12.11
C LEU A 88 2.97 5.41 11.53
N VAL A 89 2.30 4.56 10.74
CA VAL A 89 1.05 4.95 10.10
C VAL A 89 -0.03 5.21 11.14
N ASN A 90 -0.20 4.34 12.14
CA ASN A 90 -1.18 4.56 13.20
C ASN A 90 -0.94 5.82 14.05
N LYS A 91 0.30 6.32 14.10
CA LYS A 91 0.63 7.56 14.82
C LYS A 91 0.21 8.82 14.04
N GLU A 92 0.28 8.79 12.72
CA GLU A 92 0.07 9.97 11.87
C GLU A 92 -1.28 9.96 11.12
N ALA A 93 -1.84 8.78 10.85
CA ALA A 93 -3.11 8.66 10.14
C ALA A 93 -4.29 9.12 10.99
N LYS A 94 -5.27 9.76 10.34
CA LYS A 94 -6.50 10.24 10.99
C LYS A 94 -7.50 9.10 11.29
N ILE A 95 -7.32 7.96 10.65
CA ILE A 95 -8.16 6.76 10.75
C ILE A 95 -7.28 5.64 11.29
N LYS A 96 -7.82 4.82 12.19
CA LYS A 96 -7.10 3.66 12.70
C LYS A 96 -6.82 2.68 11.57
N THR A 97 -5.58 2.23 11.48
CA THR A 97 -5.11 1.30 10.45
C THR A 97 -4.65 -0.01 11.07
N GLU A 98 -4.88 -1.12 10.40
CA GLU A 98 -4.31 -2.42 10.74
C GLU A 98 -3.58 -2.97 9.52
N PHE A 99 -2.28 -3.21 9.65
CA PHE A 99 -1.46 -3.75 8.57
C PHE A 99 -1.27 -5.26 8.67
N PHE A 100 -1.46 -5.95 7.54
CA PHE A 100 -1.03 -7.32 7.29
C PHE A 100 0.10 -7.28 6.26
N ILE A 101 1.33 -7.28 6.75
CA ILE A 101 2.52 -7.14 5.89
C ILE A 101 3.16 -8.50 5.65
N HIS A 102 3.20 -8.93 4.39
CA HIS A 102 4.06 -10.01 3.94
C HIS A 102 5.47 -9.49 3.70
N ALA A 103 6.48 -9.97 4.44
CA ALA A 103 7.86 -9.52 4.28
C ALA A 103 8.56 -10.30 3.17
N ASP A 104 8.99 -9.61 2.11
CA ASP A 104 9.74 -10.16 0.99
C ASP A 104 11.24 -9.85 1.11
N PRO A 105 12.14 -10.76 0.74
CA PRO A 105 13.56 -10.45 0.64
C PRO A 105 13.87 -9.63 -0.61
N CYS A 106 14.84 -8.72 -0.50
CA CYS A 106 15.41 -8.06 -1.67
C CYS A 106 16.15 -9.05 -2.57
N ILE A 107 16.05 -8.82 -3.88
CA ILE A 107 16.76 -9.56 -4.93
C ILE A 107 17.67 -8.58 -5.72
N PRO A 108 18.63 -9.05 -6.54
CA PRO A 108 19.59 -8.18 -7.23
C PRO A 108 18.94 -7.00 -7.98
N GLU A 109 17.81 -7.21 -8.64
CA GLU A 109 17.06 -6.20 -9.40
C GLU A 109 16.49 -5.09 -8.52
N CYS A 110 16.25 -5.34 -7.23
CA CYS A 110 15.87 -4.30 -6.28
C CYS A 110 16.98 -3.26 -6.07
N CYS A 111 18.24 -3.59 -6.39
CA CYS A 111 19.37 -2.69 -6.17
C CYS A 111 19.25 -1.37 -6.93
N TYR A 112 18.58 -1.37 -8.10
CA TYR A 112 18.37 -0.17 -8.92
C TYR A 112 17.62 0.95 -8.17
N TYR A 113 16.79 0.63 -7.17
CA TYR A 113 16.02 1.60 -6.39
C TYR A 113 16.19 1.47 -4.87
N CYS A 114 17.03 0.53 -4.41
CA CYS A 114 17.30 0.30 -3.00
C CYS A 114 18.13 1.43 -2.36
N ARG A 115 17.60 2.02 -1.28
CA ARG A 115 18.21 3.13 -0.53
C ARG A 115 19.25 2.70 0.51
N MET A 116 19.39 1.40 0.80
CA MET A 116 20.31 0.90 1.83
C MET A 116 21.74 1.39 1.62
N PRO A 117 22.29 2.21 2.54
CA PRO A 117 23.67 2.65 2.46
C PRO A 117 24.62 1.48 2.76
N ASN A 118 25.75 1.42 2.06
CA ASN A 118 26.82 0.42 2.28
C ASN A 118 26.32 -1.03 2.34
N CYS A 119 25.33 -1.38 1.50
CA CYS A 119 24.75 -2.72 1.47
C CYS A 119 25.80 -3.79 1.11
N PRO A 120 26.02 -4.82 1.95
CA PRO A 120 27.13 -5.79 1.78
C PRO A 120 26.94 -6.75 0.61
N ILE A 121 25.73 -6.83 0.06
CA ILE A 121 25.33 -7.74 -1.02
C ILE A 121 24.88 -7.00 -2.28
N ARG A 122 25.11 -5.68 -2.36
CA ARG A 122 24.63 -4.84 -3.46
C ARG A 122 25.21 -5.34 -4.79
N SER A 123 24.33 -5.72 -5.72
CA SER A 123 24.72 -6.21 -7.05
C SER A 123 24.76 -5.11 -8.11
N HIS A 124 23.95 -4.05 -7.95
CA HIS A 124 23.88 -2.91 -8.88
C HIS A 124 23.89 -1.58 -8.12
N GLU A 125 24.40 -0.53 -8.77
CA GLU A 125 24.27 0.83 -8.26
C GLU A 125 22.80 1.29 -8.34
N LYS A 126 22.40 2.16 -7.40
CA LYS A 126 21.06 2.75 -7.41
C LYS A 126 21.00 3.77 -8.55
N THR A 127 20.08 3.58 -9.48
CA THR A 127 19.83 4.47 -10.61
C THR A 127 18.48 5.18 -10.50
N GLU A 128 17.52 4.57 -9.82
CA GLU A 128 16.14 5.01 -9.72
C GLU A 128 15.75 5.38 -8.29
N ASP A 129 14.69 6.18 -8.15
CA ASP A 129 14.03 6.42 -6.87
C ASP A 129 12.51 6.42 -7.05
N TYR A 130 11.89 5.28 -6.80
CA TYR A 130 10.45 5.14 -6.97
C TYR A 130 9.69 5.72 -5.78
N ILE A 131 8.79 6.66 -6.10
CA ILE A 131 7.75 7.15 -5.20
C ILE A 131 6.67 6.08 -5.09
N TRP A 132 6.17 5.83 -3.89
CA TRP A 132 5.02 4.95 -3.69
C TRP A 132 3.73 5.71 -3.99
N ASP A 133 3.19 5.50 -5.19
CA ASP A 133 1.87 5.95 -5.61
C ASP A 133 0.92 4.76 -5.77
N MET A 134 -0.39 5.01 -5.86
CA MET A 134 -1.40 3.95 -6.00
C MET A 134 -1.18 3.07 -7.23
N ALA A 135 -0.73 3.64 -8.34
CA ALA A 135 -0.53 2.89 -9.58
C ALA A 135 0.58 1.86 -9.46
N ARG A 136 1.61 2.14 -8.65
CA ARG A 136 2.74 1.25 -8.39
C ARG A 136 2.43 0.26 -7.28
N VAL A 137 2.01 0.75 -6.11
CA VAL A 137 1.88 -0.13 -4.92
C VAL A 137 0.78 -1.17 -5.09
N ALA A 138 -0.26 -0.92 -5.89
CA ALA A 138 -1.34 -1.87 -6.12
C ALA A 138 -0.92 -3.07 -6.98
N GLN A 139 0.20 -2.99 -7.70
CA GLN A 139 0.64 -4.06 -8.58
C GLN A 139 1.21 -5.22 -7.77
N ASN A 140 0.84 -6.45 -8.13
CA ASN A 140 1.41 -7.65 -7.52
C ASN A 140 2.77 -8.01 -8.15
N ASN A 141 3.68 -7.04 -8.18
CA ASN A 141 5.05 -7.17 -8.67
C ASN A 141 5.93 -6.15 -7.96
N LYS A 142 7.21 -6.50 -7.76
CA LYS A 142 8.22 -5.55 -7.31
C LYS A 142 8.43 -4.47 -8.37
N HIS A 143 8.77 -3.24 -7.96
CA HIS A 143 8.73 -2.08 -8.86
C HIS A 143 9.68 -2.13 -10.07
N PHE A 144 10.72 -2.98 -10.08
CA PHE A 144 11.54 -3.17 -11.28
C PHE A 144 10.78 -3.84 -12.43
N ALA A 145 9.73 -4.61 -12.16
CA ALA A 145 8.97 -5.35 -13.18
C ALA A 145 7.86 -4.51 -13.82
N THR A 146 7.65 -3.28 -13.34
CA THR A 146 6.54 -2.41 -13.77
C THR A 146 6.84 -1.63 -15.07
N GLU A 147 8.06 -1.71 -15.64
CA GLU A 147 8.38 -1.06 -16.92
C GLU A 147 7.83 -1.81 -18.15
N THR A 148 6.54 -2.18 -18.20
CA THR A 148 5.85 -2.45 -19.48
C THR A 148 4.31 -2.42 -19.36
N ILE A 149 3.69 -1.29 -19.06
CA ILE A 149 2.31 -1.05 -19.53
C ILE A 149 2.24 0.37 -20.08
N VAL A 150 2.69 0.51 -21.33
CA VAL A 150 2.11 1.52 -22.21
C VAL A 150 0.64 1.11 -22.33
N ILE A 151 -0.27 1.87 -21.71
CA ILE A 151 -1.70 1.70 -22.00
C ILE A 151 -1.87 2.09 -23.46
N ALA A 152 -1.80 1.08 -24.33
CA ALA A 152 -2.35 1.17 -25.67
C ALA A 152 -3.87 1.32 -25.49
N HIS A 153 -4.33 2.57 -25.50
CA HIS A 153 -5.70 2.85 -25.86
C HIS A 153 -5.85 2.50 -27.34
N GLU A 154 -6.39 1.31 -27.62
CA GLU A 154 -7.18 1.03 -28.82
C GLU A 154 -8.60 0.63 -28.40
#